data_AF-A0A2V6GEV3-F1
#
_entry.id   AF-A0A2V6GEV3-F1
#
_cell.length_a   1.000
_cell.length_b   1.000
_cell.length_c   1.000
_cell.angle_alpha   90.00
_cell.angle_beta   90.00
_cell.angle_gamma   90.00
#
_symmetry.space_group_name_H-M   'P 1'
#
loop_
_entity.id
_entity.type
_entity.pdbx_description
1 polymer ?
#
loop_
_entity_poly.entity_id
_entity_poly.type
_entity_poly.pdbx_seq_one_letter_code
_entity_poly.pdbx_strand_id
1 'polypeptide(L)' 'VPKELTPTFQANKIIQQIAPIVDGKGGGRPENAQGAGKDVSKIGEALDEARKIFGG' A
#
# COMPACT_ATOMS: atom_id res chain seq x y z
N VAL A 1 -10.76 0.87 -3.15
CA VAL A 1 -11.43 0.14 -2.06
C VAL A 1 -12.89 0.52 -2.06
N PRO A 2 -13.82 -0.45 -2.20
CA PRO A 2 -15.25 -0.23 -2.07
C PRO A 2 -15.61 0.46 -0.75
N LYS A 3 -16.63 1.30 -0.75
CA LYS A 3 -16.97 2.19 0.38
C LYS A 3 -17.24 1.41 1.67
N GLU A 4 -17.83 0.23 1.54
CA GLU A 4 -18.21 -0.66 2.64
C GLU A 4 -16.97 -1.26 3.33
N LEU A 5 -15.87 -1.41 2.57
CA LEU A 5 -14.62 -1.98 3.06
C LEU A 5 -13.63 -0.91 3.55
N THR A 6 -13.82 0.36 3.16
CA THR A 6 -12.96 1.48 3.56
C THR A 6 -12.70 1.59 5.07
N PRO A 7 -13.67 1.34 5.98
CA PRO A 7 -13.41 1.35 7.43
C PRO A 7 -12.41 0.28 7.88
N THR A 8 -12.33 -0.84 7.16
CA THR A 8 -11.44 -1.97 7.45
C THR A 8 -10.11 -1.84 6.71
N PHE A 9 -10.16 -1.46 5.43
CA PHE A 9 -9.01 -1.37 4.55
C PHE A 9 -8.89 0.05 3.99
N GLN A 10 -8.07 0.88 4.61
CA GLN A 10 -7.81 2.24 4.12
C GLN A 10 -6.62 2.24 3.15
N ALA A 11 -6.88 2.49 1.86
CA ALA A 11 -5.86 2.48 0.80
C ALA A 11 -4.68 3.40 1.11
N ASN A 12 -4.96 4.60 1.64
CA ASN A 12 -3.93 5.57 2.02
C ASN A 12 -3.01 5.06 3.14
N LYS A 13 -3.54 4.32 4.13
CA LYS A 13 -2.75 3.72 5.20
C LYS A 13 -1.89 2.58 4.68
N ILE A 14 -2.47 1.72 3.85
CA ILE A 14 -1.76 0.60 3.24
C ILE A 14 -0.58 1.12 2.41
N ILE A 15 -0.80 2.10 1.52
CA ILE A 15 0.31 2.59 0.69
C ILE A 15 1.38 3.33 1.50
N GLN A 16 1.00 3.99 2.60
CA GLN A 16 1.94 4.63 3.52
C GLN A 16 2.84 3.61 4.24
N GLN A 17 2.33 2.41 4.49
CA GLN A 17 3.11 1.31 5.07
C GLN A 17 4.00 0.64 4.03
N ILE A 18 3.53 0.46 2.80
CA ILE A 18 4.22 -0.32 1.75
C ILE A 18 5.27 0.51 0.98
N ALA A 19 4.98 1.77 0.65
CA ALA A 19 5.87 2.59 -0.19
C ALA A 19 7.30 2.76 0.37
N PRO A 20 7.53 2.86 1.70
CA PRO A 20 8.89 2.92 2.25
C PRO A 20 9.78 1.72 1.92
N ILE A 21 9.20 0.53 1.66
CA ILE A 21 9.96 -0.68 1.30
C ILE A 21 10.79 -0.43 0.05
N VAL A 22 10.24 0.28 -0.94
CA VAL A 22 10.88 0.61 -2.22
C VAL A 22 11.58 1.99 -2.21
N ASP A 23 12.04 2.48 -1.05
CA ASP A 23 12.54 3.87 -0.87
C ASP A 23 11.57 4.91 -1.44
N GLY A 24 10.31 4.78 -1.02
CA GLY A 24 9.18 5.48 -1.60
C GLY A 24 8.29 6.19 -0.60
N LYS A 25 7.32 6.92 -1.15
CA LYS A 25 6.22 7.55 -0.41
C LYS A 25 4.91 7.38 -1.17
N GLY A 26 3.80 7.37 -0.43
CA GLY A 26 2.48 7.28 -1.02
C GLY A 26 1.43 8.01 -0.18
N GLY A 27 0.28 8.24 -0.81
CA GLY A 27 -0.85 8.90 -0.21
C GLY A 27 -2.08 8.86 -1.11
N GLY A 28 -3.14 9.52 -0.66
CA GLY A 28 -4.43 9.54 -1.35
C GLY A 28 -5.57 9.48 -0.34
N ARG A 29 -6.73 9.06 -0.82
CA ARG A 29 -7.95 8.92 -0.04
C ARG A 29 -8.07 7.49 0.52
N PRO A 30 -8.87 7.27 1.57
CA PRO A 30 -9.13 5.93 2.09
C PRO A 30 -9.64 4.93 1.03
N GLU A 31 -10.41 5.42 0.06
CA GLU A 31 -10.93 4.63 -1.05
C GLU A 31 -9.93 4.39 -2.19
N ASN A 32 -8.92 5.25 -2.35
CA ASN A 32 -7.91 5.11 -3.40
C ASN A 32 -6.62 5.84 -3.04
N ALA A 33 -5.48 5.18 -3.21
CA ALA A 33 -4.19 5.76 -2.92
C ALA A 33 -3.11 5.23 -3.88
N GLN A 34 -2.06 6.03 -4.04
CA GLN A 34 -0.94 5.71 -4.90
C GLN A 34 0.38 6.08 -4.23
N GLY A 35 1.44 5.38 -4.58
CA GLY A 35 2.80 5.66 -4.14
C GLY A 35 3.81 5.50 -5.26
N ALA A 36 5.02 5.97 -5.01
CA ALA A 36 6.18 5.84 -5.88
C ALA A 36 7.41 5.51 -5.03
N GLY A 37 8.39 4.82 -5.61
CA GLY A 37 9.64 4.45 -4.96
C GLY A 37 10.80 4.38 -5.95
N LYS A 38 12.02 4.49 -5.43
CA LYS A 38 13.26 4.49 -6.23
C LYS A 38 13.89 3.11 -6.33
N ASP A 39 13.66 2.24 -5.34
CA ASP A 39 14.25 0.91 -5.28
C ASP A 39 13.33 -0.13 -5.93
N VAL A 40 13.47 -0.26 -7.26
CA VAL A 40 12.72 -1.23 -8.08
C VAL A 40 13.01 -2.67 -7.65
N SER A 41 14.18 -2.95 -7.08
CA SER A 41 14.58 -4.31 -6.68
C SER A 41 13.70 -4.88 -5.56
N LYS A 42 13.05 -4.01 -4.78
CA LYS A 42 12.19 -4.38 -3.64
C LYS A 42 10.69 -4.44 -3.95
N ILE A 43 10.29 -4.31 -5.22
CA ILE A 43 8.87 -4.41 -5.61
C ILE A 43 8.27 -5.75 -5.19
N GLY A 44 9.03 -6.85 -5.30
CA GLY A 44 8.58 -8.17 -4.85
C GLY A 44 8.23 -8.19 -3.37
N GLU A 45 9.14 -7.69 -2.52
CA GLU A 45 8.95 -7.58 -1.07
C GLU A 45 7.73 -6.71 -0.72
N ALA A 46 7.57 -5.57 -1.41
CA ALA A 46 6.43 -4.68 -1.22
C ALA A 46 5.09 -5.35 -1.55
N LEU A 47 5.03 -6.17 -2.62
CA LEU A 47 3.84 -6.93 -2.98
C LEU A 47 3.54 -8.05 -1.98
N ASP A 48 4.56 -8.73 -1.48
CA ASP A 48 4.39 -9.78 -0.47
C ASP A 48 3.88 -9.21 0.86
N GLU A 49 4.40 -8.05 1.29
CA GLU A 49 3.90 -7.37 2.48
C GLU A 49 2.45 -6.90 2.28
N ALA A 50 2.10 -6.41 1.09
CA ALA A 50 0.72 -6.06 0.77
C ALA A 50 -0.22 -7.28 0.87
N ARG A 51 0.19 -8.47 0.42
CA ARG A 51 -0.62 -9.71 0.53
C ARG A 51 -0.91 -10.09 1.98
N LYS A 52 0.07 -9.95 2.88
CA LYS A 52 -0.11 -10.27 4.32
C LYS A 52 -1.18 -9.40 4.98
N ILE A 53 -1.30 -8.14 4.57
CA ILE A 53 -2.32 -7.21 5.11
C ILE A 53 -3.74 -7.71 4.81
N PHE A 54 -3.95 -8.35 3.65
CA PHE A 54 -5.26 -8.87 3.23
C PHE A 54 -5.49 -10.34 3.61
N GLY A 55 -4.62 -10.92 4.43
CA GLY A 55 -4.80 -12.27 4.97
C GLY A 55 -4.03 -13.38 4.26
N GLY A 56 -3.07 -13.07 3.37
CA GLY A 56 -2.07 -14.00 2.85
C GLY A 56 -2.62 -15.23 2.12
#